data_AF-A0A085BLB4-F1
#
_entry.id   AF-A0A085BLB4-F1
#
_cell.length_a   1.000
_cell.length_b   1.000
_cell.length_c   1.000
_cell.angle_alpha   90.00
_cell.angle_beta   90.00
_cell.angle_gamma   90.00
#
_symmetry.space_group_name_H-M   'P 1'
#
loop_
_entity.id
_entity.type
_entity.pdbx_description
1 polymer ?
#
loop_
_entity_poly.entity_id
_entity_poly.type
_entity_poly.pdbx_seq_one_letter_code
_entity_poly.pdbx_strand_id
1 'polypeptide(L)'
;MKVKFGENIVVNYDGILINDNYLIEFSRLWETRDFDGVLLWDWMLHITEKEWVNSTNIGDFNTAFFFAQDLFIKNKPLHIIDASTLQTIYIQQQKLHAKDAFLAKRSEAERPGVINVVDIFEDYNENDFELLKVELF
;
A
#
# COMPACT_ATOMS: atom_id res chain seq x y z
N MET A 1 18.50 16.97 5.38
CA MET A 1 17.13 17.11 5.87
C MET A 1 16.64 15.73 6.25
N LYS A 2 15.98 15.60 7.40
CA LYS A 2 15.43 14.34 7.91
C LYS A 2 14.11 14.67 8.61
N VAL A 3 12.99 14.13 8.13
CA VAL A 3 11.65 14.37 8.67
C VAL A 3 11.04 13.02 9.04
N LYS A 4 10.46 12.91 10.24
CA LYS A 4 9.93 11.65 10.78
C LYS A 4 8.40 11.63 10.73
N PHE A 5 7.84 10.50 10.34
CA PHE A 5 6.40 10.22 10.30
C PHE A 5 6.15 8.93 11.10
N GLY A 6 5.20 8.96 12.03
CA GLY A 6 4.98 7.86 12.96
C GLY A 6 6.25 7.46 13.73
N GLU A 7 6.33 6.19 14.09
CA GLU A 7 7.49 5.66 14.84
C GLU A 7 8.66 5.27 13.94
N ASN A 8 8.39 4.80 12.72
CA ASN A 8 9.37 4.04 11.94
C ASN A 8 9.60 4.56 10.51
N ILE A 9 9.00 5.69 10.13
CA ILE A 9 9.13 6.24 8.76
C ILE A 9 9.91 7.54 8.81
N VAL A 10 10.91 7.64 7.94
CA VAL A 10 11.80 8.80 7.83
C VAL A 10 11.94 9.18 6.37
N VAL A 11 11.65 10.44 6.04
CA VAL A 11 11.99 11.03 4.75
C VAL A 11 13.33 11.75 4.87
N ASN A 12 14.31 11.36 4.05
CA ASN A 12 15.64 11.97 3.98
C ASN A 12 15.94 12.41 2.55
N TYR A 13 17.22 12.62 2.17
CA TYR A 13 17.58 13.01 0.80
C TYR A 13 17.52 11.86 -0.22
N ASP A 14 17.55 10.62 0.26
CA ASP A 14 17.57 9.42 -0.60
C ASP A 14 16.14 8.95 -0.93
N GLY A 15 15.16 9.30 -0.10
CA GLY A 15 13.75 8.97 -0.28
C GLY A 15 13.05 8.72 1.05
N ILE A 16 12.31 7.61 1.13
CA ILE A 16 11.57 7.17 2.33
C ILE A 16 12.24 5.94 2.92
N LEU A 17 12.82 6.07 4.10
CA LEU A 17 13.39 4.97 4.88
C LEU A 17 12.36 4.50 5.92
N ILE A 18 12.12 3.18 5.94
CA ILE A 18 11.14 2.55 6.83
C ILE A 18 11.85 1.46 7.66
N ASN A 19 11.57 1.41 8.97
CA ASN A 19 12.17 0.46 9.92
C ASN A 19 13.72 0.42 9.87
N ASP A 20 14.35 1.54 9.49
CA ASP A 20 15.81 1.68 9.31
C ASP A 20 16.48 0.71 8.31
N ASN A 21 15.70 -0.07 7.53
CA ASN A 21 16.24 -1.08 6.62
C ASN A 21 15.51 -1.21 5.27
N TYR A 22 14.39 -0.52 5.09
CA TYR A 22 13.60 -0.56 3.86
C TYR A 22 13.56 0.82 3.21
N LEU A 23 14.33 1.02 2.13
CA LEU A 23 14.41 2.29 1.43
C LEU A 23 13.56 2.27 0.15
N ILE A 24 12.66 3.25 0.03
CA ILE A 24 12.03 3.64 -1.23
C ILE A 24 12.78 4.85 -1.74
N GLU A 25 13.58 4.67 -2.78
CA GLU A 25 14.36 5.75 -3.39
C GLU A 25 13.45 6.84 -3.98
N PHE A 26 13.88 8.09 -3.93
CA PHE A 26 13.09 9.23 -4.41
C PHE A 26 12.69 9.11 -5.88
N SER A 27 13.51 8.42 -6.70
CA SER A 27 13.24 8.17 -8.12
C SER A 27 12.01 7.29 -8.32
N ARG A 28 11.72 6.41 -7.36
CA ARG A 28 10.65 5.42 -7.42
C ARG A 28 9.31 5.96 -6.92
N LEU A 29 9.28 7.14 -6.30
CA LEU A 29 8.04 7.81 -5.85
C LEU A 29 7.05 8.10 -6.99
N TRP A 30 7.50 8.02 -8.23
CA TRP A 30 6.73 8.28 -9.43
C TRP A 30 6.30 7.00 -10.16
N GLU A 31 6.64 5.83 -9.63
CA GLU A 31 6.21 4.55 -10.20
C GLU A 31 4.69 4.41 -10.09
N THR A 32 4.08 4.10 -11.22
CA THR A 32 2.65 3.91 -11.37
C THR A 32 2.34 2.55 -11.97
N ARG A 33 1.15 2.03 -11.69
CA ARG A 33 0.63 0.80 -12.30
C ARG A 33 -0.75 1.07 -12.88
N ASP A 34 -1.06 0.44 -13.99
CA ASP A 34 -2.42 0.40 -14.52
C ASP A 34 -3.24 -0.67 -13.79
N PHE A 35 -4.45 -0.33 -13.41
CA PHE A 35 -5.43 -1.24 -12.81
C PHE A 35 -6.81 -0.88 -13.36
N ASP A 36 -7.36 -1.76 -14.19
CA ASP A 36 -8.65 -1.57 -14.86
C ASP A 36 -8.77 -0.22 -15.60
N GLY A 37 -7.70 0.17 -16.31
CA GLY A 37 -7.64 1.43 -17.04
C GLY A 37 -7.46 2.68 -16.16
N VAL A 38 -7.23 2.51 -14.86
CA VAL A 38 -6.88 3.60 -13.95
C VAL A 38 -5.43 3.47 -13.50
N LEU A 39 -4.70 4.58 -13.63
CA LEU A 39 -3.33 4.69 -13.16
C LEU A 39 -3.28 4.93 -11.65
N LEU A 40 -2.55 4.10 -10.92
CA LEU A 40 -2.44 4.12 -9.45
C LEU A 40 -0.96 4.26 -9.01
N TRP A 41 -0.72 4.79 -7.82
CA TRP A 41 0.65 4.86 -7.27
C TRP A 41 1.10 3.47 -6.84
N ASP A 42 2.10 2.91 -7.51
CA ASP A 42 2.47 1.50 -7.33
C ASP A 42 3.00 1.24 -5.92
N TRP A 43 3.87 2.11 -5.42
CA TRP A 43 4.45 1.97 -4.08
C TRP A 43 3.45 2.06 -2.94
N MET A 44 2.40 2.87 -3.10
CA MET A 44 1.33 2.95 -2.12
C MET A 44 0.54 1.65 -2.03
N LEU A 45 0.47 0.88 -3.11
CA LEU A 45 -0.19 -0.43 -3.13
C LEU A 45 0.77 -1.52 -2.64
N HIS A 46 2.02 -1.52 -3.13
CA HIS A 46 3.02 -2.52 -2.77
C HIS A 46 3.31 -2.54 -1.26
N ILE A 47 3.24 -1.39 -0.58
CA ILE A 47 3.48 -1.33 0.86
C ILE A 47 2.46 -2.17 1.66
N THR A 48 1.24 -2.36 1.14
CA THR A 48 0.18 -3.14 1.82
C THR A 48 0.49 -4.63 1.90
N GLU A 49 1.36 -5.12 1.02
CA GLU A 49 1.82 -6.51 0.96
C GLU A 49 2.84 -6.84 2.07
N LYS A 50 3.38 -5.82 2.76
CA LYS A 50 4.34 -6.03 3.85
C LYS A 50 3.61 -6.44 5.13
N GLU A 51 4.18 -7.41 5.85
CA GLU A 51 3.60 -7.98 7.08
C GLU A 51 3.50 -6.95 8.21
N TRP A 52 4.45 -6.01 8.28
CA TRP A 52 4.50 -4.98 9.31
C TRP A 52 3.61 -3.76 9.01
N VAL A 53 2.89 -3.75 7.89
CA VAL A 53 1.95 -2.68 7.51
C VAL A 53 0.53 -3.11 7.84
N ASN A 54 -0.24 -2.23 8.46
CA ASN A 54 -1.61 -2.49 8.87
C ASN A 54 -2.46 -1.22 8.78
N SER A 55 -3.75 -1.37 9.10
CA SER A 55 -4.72 -0.27 9.09
C SER A 55 -4.39 0.87 10.05
N THR A 56 -3.54 0.67 11.07
CA THR A 56 -3.19 1.72 12.04
C THR A 56 -1.96 2.53 11.64
N ASN A 57 -1.02 1.96 10.88
CA ASN A 57 0.22 2.65 10.49
C ASN A 57 0.26 3.12 9.02
N ILE A 58 -0.67 2.68 8.18
CA ILE A 58 -0.69 3.06 6.76
C ILE A 58 -0.87 4.56 6.54
N GLY A 59 -1.56 5.26 7.46
CA GLY A 59 -1.75 6.71 7.39
C GLY A 59 -0.44 7.50 7.49
N ASP A 60 0.49 7.04 8.35
CA ASP A 60 1.82 7.64 8.49
C ASP A 60 2.62 7.49 7.18
N PHE A 61 2.52 6.32 6.55
CA PHE A 61 3.15 6.07 5.25
C PHE A 61 2.57 6.97 4.15
N ASN A 62 1.24 7.05 4.04
CA ASN A 62 0.61 7.90 3.02
C ASN A 62 1.03 9.36 3.16
N THR A 63 1.08 9.86 4.40
CA THR A 63 1.52 11.22 4.69
C THR A 63 2.99 11.42 4.31
N ALA A 64 3.87 10.48 4.67
CA ALA A 64 5.28 10.51 4.29
C ALA A 64 5.47 10.44 2.76
N PHE A 65 4.65 9.66 2.07
CA PHE A 65 4.72 9.48 0.62
C PHE A 65 4.42 10.77 -0.12
N PHE A 66 3.29 11.43 0.19
CA PHE A 66 2.95 12.71 -0.45
C PHE A 66 3.91 13.83 -0.05
N PHE A 67 4.36 13.87 1.21
CA PHE A 67 5.41 14.80 1.62
C PHE A 67 6.69 14.61 0.81
N ALA A 68 7.11 13.36 0.57
CA ALA A 68 8.28 13.07 -0.24
C ALA A 68 8.08 13.46 -1.71
N GLN A 69 6.90 13.21 -2.30
CA GLN A 69 6.60 13.68 -3.66
C GLN A 69 6.70 15.21 -3.77
N ASP A 70 6.13 15.95 -2.82
CA ASP A 70 6.23 17.43 -2.80
C ASP A 70 7.69 17.90 -2.67
N LEU A 71 8.45 17.25 -1.78
CA LEU A 71 9.86 17.55 -1.57
C LEU A 71 10.70 17.32 -2.83
N PHE A 72 10.46 16.23 -3.53
CA PHE A 72 11.23 15.79 -4.70
C PHE A 72 10.54 16.14 -6.03
N ILE A 73 9.58 17.05 -6.03
CA ILE A 73 8.79 17.39 -7.23
C ILE A 73 9.67 17.83 -8.42
N LYS A 74 10.82 18.45 -8.15
CA LYS A 74 11.81 18.86 -9.17
C LYS A 74 12.47 17.67 -9.86
N ASN A 75 12.41 16.48 -9.28
CA ASN A 75 12.95 15.23 -9.80
C ASN A 75 11.87 14.38 -10.49
N LYS A 76 10.62 14.84 -10.56
CA LYS A 76 9.55 14.15 -11.27
C LYS A 76 9.88 14.02 -12.76
N PRO A 77 9.87 12.81 -13.33
CA PRO A 77 10.06 12.61 -14.77
C PRO A 77 8.99 13.34 -15.59
N LEU A 78 9.40 14.00 -16.68
CA LEU A 78 8.54 14.88 -17.49
C LEU A 78 7.35 14.17 -18.17
N HIS A 79 7.43 12.85 -18.37
CA HIS A 79 6.46 12.08 -19.13
C HIS A 79 5.49 11.26 -18.26
N ILE A 80 5.61 11.35 -16.93
CA ILE A 80 4.75 10.58 -16.03
C ILE A 80 3.43 11.32 -15.84
N ILE A 81 2.35 10.62 -16.16
CA ILE A 81 0.98 11.03 -15.86
C ILE A 81 0.73 10.79 -14.37
N ASP A 82 0.06 11.75 -13.73
CA ASP A 82 -0.30 11.59 -12.32
C ASP A 82 -1.31 10.47 -12.13
N ALA A 83 -1.03 9.61 -11.16
CA ALA A 83 -1.95 8.55 -10.77
C ALA A 83 -3.11 9.09 -9.92
N SER A 84 -4.22 8.36 -9.92
CA SER A 84 -5.39 8.65 -9.11
C SER A 84 -5.12 8.37 -7.64
N THR A 85 -4.84 9.43 -6.87
CA THR A 85 -4.63 9.34 -5.42
C THR A 85 -5.84 8.75 -4.70
N LEU A 86 -7.06 9.19 -5.04
CA LEU A 86 -8.26 8.73 -4.36
C LEU A 86 -8.47 7.21 -4.56
N GLN A 87 -8.35 6.73 -5.79
CA GLN A 87 -8.50 5.30 -6.07
C GLN A 87 -7.36 4.47 -5.48
N THR A 88 -6.14 5.01 -5.48
CA THR A 88 -4.99 4.35 -4.83
C THR A 88 -5.28 4.11 -3.35
N ILE A 89 -5.71 5.15 -2.62
CA ILE A 89 -6.03 5.05 -1.19
C ILE A 89 -7.21 4.10 -0.96
N TYR A 90 -8.24 4.15 -1.80
CA TYR A 90 -9.37 3.24 -1.71
C TYR A 90 -8.95 1.77 -1.83
N ILE A 91 -8.16 1.42 -2.86
CA ILE A 91 -7.69 0.05 -3.07
C ILE A 91 -6.73 -0.37 -1.96
N GLN A 92 -5.89 0.54 -1.48
CA GLN A 92 -5.01 0.31 -0.34
C GLN A 92 -5.81 -0.09 0.92
N GLN A 93 -6.91 0.60 1.21
CA GLN A 93 -7.82 0.25 2.30
C GLN A 93 -8.47 -1.12 2.09
N GLN A 94 -8.97 -1.41 0.88
CA GLN A 94 -9.57 -2.72 0.59
C GLN A 94 -8.57 -3.88 0.83
N LYS A 95 -7.32 -3.73 0.36
CA LYS A 95 -6.26 -4.72 0.58
C LYS A 95 -5.98 -4.96 2.06
N LEU A 96 -5.92 -3.89 2.86
CA LEU A 96 -5.68 -4.00 4.30
C LEU A 96 -6.85 -4.63 5.04
N HIS A 97 -8.09 -4.24 4.71
CA HIS A 97 -9.28 -4.84 5.30
C HIS A 97 -9.40 -6.34 5.00
N ALA A 98 -9.11 -6.74 3.75
CA ALA A 98 -9.10 -8.15 3.36
C ALA A 98 -8.02 -8.94 4.13
N LYS A 99 -6.81 -8.35 4.27
CA LYS A 99 -5.72 -8.94 5.04
C LYS A 99 -6.09 -9.11 6.52
N ASP A 100 -6.64 -8.07 7.14
CA ASP A 100 -7.04 -8.09 8.55
C ASP A 100 -8.15 -9.16 8.80
N ALA A 101 -9.12 -9.27 7.89
CA ALA A 101 -10.17 -10.27 7.95
C ALA A 101 -9.63 -11.71 7.79
N PHE A 102 -8.66 -11.91 6.89
CA PHE A 102 -7.99 -13.21 6.71
C PHE A 102 -7.22 -13.63 7.98
N LEU A 103 -6.45 -12.71 8.57
CA LEU A 103 -5.70 -12.96 9.80
C LEU A 103 -6.64 -13.29 10.97
N ALA A 104 -7.79 -12.61 11.07
CA ALA A 104 -8.81 -12.91 12.08
C ALA A 104 -9.35 -14.34 11.92
N LYS A 105 -9.77 -14.73 10.71
CA LYS A 105 -10.26 -16.10 10.42
C LYS A 105 -9.21 -17.17 10.73
N ARG A 106 -7.94 -16.91 10.38
CA ARG A 106 -6.82 -17.82 10.68
C ARG A 106 -6.63 -18.01 12.19
N SER A 107 -6.68 -16.92 12.97
CA SER A 107 -6.56 -17.00 14.44
C SER A 107 -7.70 -17.78 15.10
N GLU A 108 -8.88 -17.80 14.49
CA GLU A 108 -10.01 -18.61 14.94
C GLU A 108 -9.84 -20.09 14.59
N ALA A 109 -9.27 -20.40 13.41
CA ALA A 109 -8.99 -21.77 12.95
C ALA A 109 -7.80 -22.43 13.67
N GLU A 110 -6.81 -21.64 14.11
CA GLU A 110 -5.66 -22.12 14.91
C GLU A 110 -6.03 -22.39 16.38
N ARG A 111 -7.29 -22.15 16.80
CA ARG A 111 -7.79 -22.63 18.08
C ARG A 111 -7.79 -24.17 18.06
N PRO A 112 -7.27 -24.84 19.10
CA PRO A 112 -7.21 -26.31 19.11
C PRO A 112 -8.62 -26.88 19.05
N GLY A 113 -9.02 -27.39 17.88
CA GLY A 113 -10.35 -27.99 17.70
C GLY A 113 -10.82 -28.33 16.28
N VAL A 114 -10.45 -27.64 15.18
CA VAL A 114 -11.11 -27.86 13.87
C VAL A 114 -10.19 -27.71 12.64
N ILE A 115 -9.80 -28.87 12.09
CA ILE A 115 -9.64 -29.31 10.68
C ILE A 115 -8.63 -28.60 9.72
N ASN A 116 -7.92 -29.49 8.98
CA ASN A 116 -6.84 -29.37 7.98
C ASN A 116 -6.75 -28.13 7.06
N VAL A 117 -5.50 -27.70 6.87
CA VAL A 117 -5.03 -26.42 6.28
C VAL A 117 -4.65 -26.52 4.79
N VAL A 118 -5.02 -27.58 4.07
CA VAL A 118 -4.35 -27.89 2.79
C VAL A 118 -4.91 -27.19 1.53
N ASP A 119 -6.10 -26.57 1.56
CA ASP A 119 -6.74 -26.06 0.31
C ASP A 119 -6.82 -24.52 0.15
N ILE A 120 -6.16 -23.70 0.97
CA ILE A 120 -6.55 -22.26 1.09
C ILE A 120 -5.73 -21.29 0.20
N PHE A 121 -4.67 -21.75 -0.48
CA PHE A 121 -3.79 -20.84 -1.24
C PHE A 121 -4.08 -20.74 -2.75
N GLU A 122 -4.98 -21.56 -3.31
CA GLU A 122 -5.24 -21.56 -4.77
C GLU A 122 -6.36 -20.60 -5.24
N ASP A 123 -7.12 -19.99 -4.34
CA ASP A 123 -8.34 -19.22 -4.69
C ASP A 123 -8.20 -17.69 -4.63
N TYR A 124 -7.00 -17.13 -4.44
CA TYR A 124 -6.80 -15.68 -4.60
C TYR A 124 -6.67 -15.33 -6.09
N ASN A 125 -7.82 -15.20 -6.76
CA ASN A 125 -7.90 -14.72 -8.12
C ASN A 125 -7.80 -13.18 -8.11
N GLU A 126 -6.90 -12.60 -8.91
CA GLU A 126 -6.77 -11.13 -9.07
C GLU A 126 -8.10 -10.46 -9.51
N ASN A 127 -9.05 -11.25 -9.97
CA ASN A 127 -10.40 -10.84 -10.38
C ASN A 127 -11.41 -10.64 -9.23
N ASP A 128 -11.10 -11.00 -7.98
CA ASP A 128 -12.03 -10.84 -6.85
C ASP A 128 -12.19 -9.38 -6.37
N PHE A 129 -11.42 -8.46 -6.97
CA PHE A 129 -11.68 -7.03 -6.86
C PHE A 129 -12.80 -6.62 -7.84
N GLU A 130 -14.02 -7.13 -7.64
CA GLU A 130 -15.20 -6.45 -8.20
C GLU A 130 -15.30 -5.09 -7.51
N LEU A 131 -14.73 -4.07 -8.16
CA LEU A 131 -14.91 -2.67 -7.86
C LEU A 131 -16.41 -2.40 -7.74
N LEU A 132 -16.87 -2.16 -6.50
CA LEU A 132 -18.09 -1.39 -6.27
C LEU A 132 -17.91 -0.07 -7.02
N LYS A 133 -18.51 0.03 -8.20
CA LYS A 133 -18.62 1.28 -8.97
C LYS A 133 -19.35 2.28 -8.11
N VAL A 134 -18.59 3.05 -7.32
CA VAL A 134 -19.11 4.25 -6.68
C VAL A 134 -19.18 5.30 -7.78
N GLU A 135 -20.37 5.44 -8.38
CA GLU A 135 -20.69 6.59 -9.22
C GLU A 135 -20.61 7.84 -8.34
N LEU A 136 -19.55 8.62 -8.53
CA LEU A 136 -19.46 9.97 -7.98
C LEU A 136 -20.19 10.90 -8.94
N PHE A 137 -21.36 11.37 -8.49
CA PHE A 137 -22.19 12.38 -9.14
C PHE A 137 -21.51 13.74 -9.23
#